data_AF-A0A166A5N8-F1
#
_entry.id   AF-A0A166A5N8-F1
#
_cell.length_a   1.000
_cell.length_b   1.000
_cell.length_c   1.000
_cell.angle_alpha   90.00
_cell.angle_beta   90.00
_cell.angle_gamma   90.00
#
_symmetry.space_group_name_H-M   'P 1'
#
loop_
_entity.id
_entity.type
_entity.pdbx_description
1 polymer ?
#
loop_
_entity_poly.entity_id
_entity_poly.type
_entity_poly.pdbx_seq_one_letter_code
_entity_poly.pdbx_strand_id
1 'polypeptide(L)'
;MAEEEARIPVELYQEILEWSTLEAIVNLSQTTYAFRQLILSNTGTQFLVKACRRDPVPLPTGTSLDNPPSNLYTLCVHSVRVQKRLAKADVATALQPQKITTIPLPSANIYDPDEHDIFVFRDILLVAPSTSPNMLMIVDISAARFVEVELHDDIHNFSCQMADDNSEFVAAMTCKDDDGVHLFWYSYSVLDSRFGEEIESFWMGLPPTLNVSEILIQGCLIFVSGVADFVIFDFTNQTGLHVQIDNIGVILRMSIHPTYDQLMIEYRHGRQEEPARLMVFPLPSSMPELSPDELDPIWQTCLINPPENALRLVPTPHPNSEAPEIASLGKLIVSFRPRKRAGAEVLQIFQFRDNEIESLLVFPKVWLSARAQIQSATPPGLEIVDHRGIHQWGRYSDAIIGRAPDYSDNLYVLLTDKDFTMHWVRLNLGNAESAMQVEYSLWGFDHSLGRLFLRIGDQLCVIDY
;
A
#
# COMPACT_ATOMS: atom_id res chain seq x y z
N MET A 1 -14.99 11.14 57.81
CA MET A 1 -14.76 9.79 57.28
C MET A 1 -14.26 9.99 55.87
N ALA A 2 -13.00 9.66 55.61
CA ALA A 2 -12.42 9.76 54.27
C ALA A 2 -12.91 8.55 53.48
N GLU A 3 -13.60 8.79 52.37
CA GLU A 3 -13.81 7.77 51.35
C GLU A 3 -12.44 7.45 50.74
N GLU A 4 -11.93 6.27 51.10
CA GLU A 4 -10.76 5.69 50.48
C GLU A 4 -11.17 5.27 49.06
N GLU A 5 -11.01 6.18 48.09
CA GLU A 5 -11.22 5.87 46.67
C GLU A 5 -10.38 4.63 46.33
N ALA A 6 -11.05 3.53 46.03
CA ALA A 6 -10.43 2.29 45.59
C ALA A 6 -9.63 2.56 44.31
N ARG A 7 -8.32 2.82 44.46
CA ARG A 7 -7.42 2.98 43.33
C ARG A 7 -7.28 1.62 42.66
N ILE A 8 -7.71 1.55 41.40
CA ILE A 8 -7.45 0.40 40.54
C ILE A 8 -5.94 0.12 40.54
N PRO A 9 -5.50 -1.12 40.81
CA PRO A 9 -4.11 -1.55 40.72
C PRO A 9 -3.45 -1.17 39.39
N VAL A 10 -2.14 -0.85 39.43
CA VAL A 10 -1.37 -0.43 38.24
C VAL A 10 -1.35 -1.50 37.17
N GLU A 11 -1.37 -2.76 37.59
CA GLU A 11 -1.40 -3.96 36.76
C GLU A 11 -2.64 -4.01 35.88
N LEU A 12 -3.81 -3.57 36.38
CA LEU A 12 -5.04 -3.51 35.59
C LEU A 12 -4.98 -2.39 34.55
N TYR A 13 -4.33 -1.26 34.85
CA TYR A 13 -4.11 -0.22 33.83
C TYR A 13 -3.19 -0.73 32.71
N GLN A 14 -2.15 -1.50 33.04
CA GLN A 14 -1.25 -2.11 32.06
C GLN A 14 -2.01 -3.11 31.17
N GLU A 15 -2.79 -4.00 31.77
CA GLU A 15 -3.61 -4.97 31.04
C GLU A 15 -4.57 -4.27 30.07
N ILE A 16 -5.27 -3.22 30.51
CA ILE A 16 -6.14 -2.42 29.63
C ILE A 16 -5.35 -1.88 28.42
N LEU A 17 -4.16 -1.32 28.64
CA LEU A 17 -3.33 -0.78 27.55
C LEU A 17 -2.82 -1.87 26.60
N GLU A 18 -2.49 -3.06 27.11
CA GLU A 18 -1.99 -4.19 26.30
C GLU A 18 -3.00 -4.72 25.28
N TRP A 19 -4.29 -4.65 25.63
CA TRP A 19 -5.40 -5.10 24.79
C TRP A 19 -6.05 -3.99 23.98
N SER A 20 -5.72 -2.73 24.28
CA SER A 20 -6.29 -1.56 23.61
C SER A 20 -5.77 -1.37 22.17
N THR A 21 -6.58 -0.70 21.35
CA THR A 21 -6.16 -0.17 20.05
C THR A 21 -5.34 1.10 20.22
N LEU A 22 -4.59 1.52 19.19
CA LEU A 22 -3.83 2.77 19.23
C LEU A 22 -4.73 3.98 19.54
N GLU A 23 -5.91 4.05 18.89
CA GLU A 23 -6.91 5.08 19.17
C GLU A 23 -7.35 5.08 20.64
N ALA A 24 -7.65 3.90 21.20
CA ALA A 24 -8.08 3.79 22.59
C ALA A 24 -6.99 4.26 23.55
N ILE A 25 -5.73 3.87 23.33
CA ILE A 25 -4.57 4.32 24.11
C ILE A 25 -4.46 5.86 24.08
N VAL A 26 -4.54 6.46 22.89
CA VAL A 26 -4.49 7.91 22.69
C VAL A 26 -5.67 8.65 23.35
N ASN A 27 -6.87 8.06 23.35
CA ASN A 27 -8.02 8.67 24.00
C ASN A 27 -7.90 8.57 25.53
N LEU A 28 -7.49 7.40 26.06
CA LEU A 28 -7.31 7.16 27.49
C LEU A 28 -6.26 8.08 28.11
N SER A 29 -5.14 8.31 27.42
CA SER A 29 -4.13 9.28 27.86
C SER A 29 -4.66 10.72 27.90
N GLN A 30 -5.65 11.05 27.07
CA GLN A 30 -6.27 12.37 27.06
C GLN A 30 -7.31 12.52 28.18
N THR A 31 -8.02 11.44 28.53
CA THR A 31 -9.11 11.47 29.51
C THR A 31 -8.65 11.21 30.95
N THR A 32 -7.54 10.51 31.17
CA THR A 32 -7.16 10.03 32.50
C THR A 32 -5.68 10.28 32.80
N TYR A 33 -5.40 10.93 33.93
CA TYR A 33 -4.04 11.23 34.37
C TYR A 33 -3.20 9.98 34.62
N ALA A 34 -3.79 8.93 35.22
CA ALA A 34 -3.09 7.67 35.49
C ALA A 34 -2.60 6.98 34.20
N PHE A 35 -3.47 6.86 33.19
CA PHE A 35 -3.07 6.35 31.87
C PHE A 35 -2.04 7.25 31.19
N ARG A 36 -2.22 8.58 31.26
CA ARG A 36 -1.23 9.52 30.69
C ARG A 36 0.16 9.33 31.29
N GLN A 37 0.27 9.26 32.61
CA GLN A 37 1.53 9.04 33.31
C GLN A 37 2.16 7.70 32.92
N LEU A 38 1.35 6.64 32.86
CA LEU A 38 1.81 5.30 32.48
C LEU A 38 2.25 5.21 31.01
N ILE A 39 1.60 5.94 30.09
CA ILE A 39 1.95 5.93 28.66
C ILE A 39 3.21 6.76 28.39
N LEU A 40 3.37 7.88 29.10
CA LEU A 40 4.53 8.78 28.95
C LEU A 40 5.76 8.33 29.77
N SER A 41 5.64 7.30 30.61
CA SER A 41 6.79 6.72 31.30
C SER A 41 7.64 5.87 30.35
N ASN A 42 8.89 5.59 30.72
CA ASN A 42 9.78 4.69 29.95
C ASN A 42 9.15 3.30 29.73
N THR A 43 8.35 2.83 30.69
CA THR A 43 7.59 1.57 30.58
C THR A 43 6.36 1.67 29.70
N GLY A 44 5.91 2.87 29.34
CA GLY A 44 4.74 3.14 28.53
C GLY A 44 4.96 3.02 27.03
N THR A 45 6.19 3.29 26.57
CA THR A 45 6.59 3.23 25.15
C THR A 45 6.25 1.87 24.52
N GLN A 46 6.41 0.78 25.26
CA GLN A 46 6.09 -0.57 24.76
C GLN A 46 4.61 -0.75 24.39
N PHE A 47 3.68 -0.09 25.08
CA PHE A 47 2.25 -0.17 24.77
C PHE A 47 1.95 0.53 23.45
N LEU A 48 2.57 1.71 23.24
CA LEU A 48 2.49 2.43 21.97
C LEU A 48 3.11 1.63 20.83
N VAL A 49 4.32 1.11 21.01
CA VAL A 49 5.00 0.26 20.01
C VAL A 49 4.14 -0.95 19.62
N LYS A 50 3.60 -1.68 20.61
CA LYS A 50 2.72 -2.82 20.38
C LYS A 50 1.44 -2.43 19.62
N ALA A 51 0.87 -1.27 19.94
CA ALA A 51 -0.30 -0.75 19.23
C ALA A 51 0.05 -0.28 17.81
N CYS A 52 1.18 0.38 17.59
CA CYS A 52 1.68 0.81 16.28
C CYS A 52 1.98 -0.38 15.37
N ARG A 53 2.48 -1.52 15.89
CA ARG A 53 2.62 -2.74 15.10
C ARG A 53 1.28 -3.26 14.56
N ARG A 54 0.16 -2.96 15.23
CA ARG A 54 -1.21 -3.30 14.77
C ARG A 54 -1.83 -2.19 13.91
N ASP A 55 -1.29 -0.99 14.02
CA ASP A 55 -1.80 0.25 13.45
C ASP A 55 -0.63 1.17 13.09
N PRO A 56 0.08 0.88 11.98
CA PRO A 56 1.30 1.60 11.63
C PRO A 56 1.05 3.10 11.49
N VAL A 57 1.89 3.88 12.15
CA VAL A 57 1.92 5.35 12.05
C VAL A 57 3.22 5.80 11.41
N PRO A 58 3.21 6.81 10.52
CA PRO A 58 4.41 7.29 9.85
C PRO A 58 5.49 7.68 10.85
N LEU A 59 6.66 7.03 10.78
CA LEU A 59 7.80 7.30 11.66
C LEU A 59 8.81 8.23 10.97
N PRO A 60 9.53 9.09 11.71
CA PRO A 60 10.55 9.94 11.13
C PRO A 60 11.70 9.12 10.55
N THR A 61 12.40 9.69 9.57
CA THR A 61 13.59 9.11 8.97
C THR A 61 14.63 8.73 10.03
N GLY A 62 15.22 7.54 9.91
CA GLY A 62 16.23 7.02 10.86
C GLY A 62 15.67 6.54 12.21
N THR A 63 14.37 6.30 12.31
CA THR A 63 13.73 5.75 13.52
C THR A 63 12.90 4.52 13.20
N SER A 64 12.83 3.58 14.15
CA SER A 64 12.09 2.32 13.99
C SER A 64 11.17 2.07 15.20
N LEU A 65 10.31 1.06 15.14
CA LEU A 65 9.54 0.67 16.33
C LEU A 65 10.40 0.02 17.42
N ASP A 66 11.57 -0.53 17.06
CA ASP A 66 12.54 -1.08 18.01
C ASP A 66 13.45 0.00 18.61
N ASN A 67 13.62 1.12 17.90
CA ASN A 67 14.27 2.34 18.37
C ASN A 67 13.35 3.57 18.13
N PRO A 68 12.28 3.72 18.92
CA PRO A 68 11.23 4.69 18.65
C PRO A 68 11.70 6.14 18.88
N PRO A 69 11.15 7.10 18.11
CA PRO A 69 11.47 8.51 18.32
C PRO A 69 10.96 8.98 19.70
N SER A 70 11.65 9.96 20.29
CA SER A 70 11.29 10.52 21.59
C SER A 70 9.89 11.16 21.62
N ASN A 71 9.37 11.58 20.47
CA ASN A 71 8.04 12.16 20.31
C ASN A 71 6.99 11.16 19.78
N LEU A 72 7.21 9.84 19.88
CA LEU A 72 6.30 8.80 19.37
C LEU A 72 4.84 9.01 19.78
N TYR A 73 4.60 9.32 21.06
CA TYR A 73 3.24 9.58 21.56
C TYR A 73 2.55 10.72 20.80
N THR A 74 3.27 11.82 20.56
CA THR A 74 2.75 12.98 19.80
C THR A 74 2.40 12.57 18.37
N LEU A 75 3.26 11.79 17.70
CA LEU A 75 2.97 11.27 16.36
C LEU A 75 1.71 10.40 16.34
N CYS A 76 1.53 9.52 17.33
CA CYS A 76 0.33 8.71 17.48
C CYS A 76 -0.93 9.57 17.65
N VAL A 77 -0.85 10.62 18.49
CA VAL A 77 -1.95 11.57 18.68
C VAL A 77 -2.33 12.26 17.37
N HIS A 78 -1.34 12.70 16.57
CA HIS A 78 -1.58 13.33 15.28
C HIS A 78 -2.26 12.37 14.30
N SER A 79 -1.72 11.15 14.15
CA SER A 79 -2.28 10.14 13.24
C SER A 79 -3.74 9.81 13.59
N VAL A 80 -4.04 9.57 14.87
CA VAL A 80 -5.43 9.31 15.34
C VAL A 80 -6.36 10.49 15.06
N ARG A 81 -5.88 11.73 15.20
CA ARG A 81 -6.69 12.93 14.94
C ARG A 81 -6.99 13.13 13.45
N VAL A 82 -6.00 12.90 12.58
CA VAL A 82 -6.17 12.95 11.12
C VAL A 82 -7.20 11.91 10.70
N GLN A 83 -7.03 10.66 11.13
CA GLN A 83 -8.00 9.58 10.84
C GLN A 83 -9.41 9.95 11.29
N LYS A 84 -9.58 10.44 12.53
CA LYS A 84 -10.89 10.88 13.05
C LYS A 84 -11.52 12.01 12.23
N ARG A 85 -10.70 12.92 11.69
CA ARG A 85 -11.20 14.02 10.89
C ARG A 85 -11.65 13.54 9.51
N LEU A 86 -10.84 12.71 8.85
CA LEU A 86 -11.19 12.10 7.56
C LEU A 86 -12.43 11.19 7.68
N ALA A 87 -12.56 10.45 8.78
CA ALA A 87 -13.72 9.59 9.04
C ALA A 87 -15.03 10.36 9.31
N LYS A 88 -14.95 11.61 9.76
CA LYS A 88 -16.12 12.47 10.00
C LYS A 88 -16.50 13.33 8.80
N ALA A 89 -15.64 13.42 7.80
CA ALA A 89 -15.93 14.17 6.59
C ALA A 89 -16.94 13.41 5.73
N ASP A 90 -17.90 14.14 5.17
CA ASP A 90 -18.92 13.60 4.27
C ASP A 90 -18.93 14.33 2.93
N VAL A 91 -19.74 13.83 1.99
CA VAL A 91 -19.94 14.46 0.68
C VAL A 91 -20.62 15.82 0.76
N ALA A 92 -21.33 16.10 1.85
CA ALA A 92 -22.08 17.33 2.02
C ALA A 92 -21.17 18.50 2.40
N THR A 93 -20.07 18.24 3.12
CA THR A 93 -19.18 19.26 3.65
C THR A 93 -17.75 19.07 3.15
N ALA A 94 -17.29 19.97 2.28
CA ALA A 94 -15.93 19.91 1.75
C ALA A 94 -14.89 20.21 2.84
N LEU A 95 -13.94 19.30 3.05
CA LEU A 95 -12.76 19.54 3.89
C LEU A 95 -11.91 20.66 3.29
N GLN A 96 -11.61 21.65 4.13
CA GLN A 96 -10.77 22.79 3.75
C GLN A 96 -9.29 22.47 3.98
N PRO A 97 -8.40 22.94 3.10
CA PRO A 97 -6.95 22.84 3.29
C PRO A 97 -6.49 23.53 4.58
N GLN A 98 -5.60 22.89 5.33
CA GLN A 98 -4.90 23.49 6.45
C GLN A 98 -3.58 24.14 6.06
N LYS A 99 -2.85 23.50 5.14
CA LYS A 99 -1.55 23.96 4.68
C LYS A 99 -1.35 23.55 3.23
N ILE A 100 -0.68 24.41 2.48
CA ILE A 100 -0.25 24.13 1.11
C ILE A 100 1.27 24.32 1.09
N THR A 101 1.98 23.29 0.63
CA THR A 101 3.44 23.30 0.47
C THR A 101 3.73 23.10 -1.01
N THR A 102 4.60 23.93 -1.57
CA THR A 102 4.98 23.85 -2.98
C THR A 102 6.47 23.55 -3.09
N ILE A 103 6.82 22.55 -3.88
CA ILE A 103 8.19 22.09 -4.10
C ILE A 103 8.49 22.21 -5.59
N PRO A 104 9.56 22.91 -5.99
CA PRO A 104 9.96 22.92 -7.40
C PRO A 104 10.47 21.53 -7.81
N LEU A 105 9.94 21.03 -8.91
CA LEU A 105 10.37 19.82 -9.59
C LEU A 105 11.25 20.20 -10.80
N PRO A 106 12.19 19.34 -11.23
CA PRO A 106 12.94 19.57 -12.45
C PRO A 106 11.99 19.58 -13.66
N SER A 107 12.19 20.53 -14.56
CA SER A 107 11.19 20.97 -15.54
C SER A 107 11.13 20.16 -16.85
N ALA A 108 11.84 19.03 -16.98
CA ALA A 108 12.14 18.52 -18.33
C ALA A 108 11.50 17.19 -18.76
N ASN A 109 11.17 16.21 -17.90
CA ASN A 109 10.89 14.84 -18.41
C ASN A 109 9.75 14.05 -17.76
N ILE A 110 9.14 14.51 -16.68
CA ILE A 110 7.95 13.85 -16.13
C ILE A 110 6.79 14.39 -16.98
N TYR A 111 6.34 13.74 -18.05
CA TYR A 111 5.30 14.35 -18.91
C TYR A 111 3.90 13.84 -18.58
N ASP A 112 3.76 12.64 -18.03
CA ASP A 112 2.44 12.09 -17.77
C ASP A 112 2.38 11.37 -16.40
N PRO A 113 1.53 11.80 -15.44
CA PRO A 113 1.26 11.01 -14.23
C PRO A 113 0.76 9.60 -14.56
N ASP A 114 0.20 9.37 -15.75
CA ASP A 114 -0.21 8.04 -16.19
C ASP A 114 0.97 7.12 -16.57
N GLU A 115 2.17 7.68 -16.75
CA GLU A 115 3.41 6.96 -17.11
C GLU A 115 4.36 6.72 -15.91
N HIS A 116 3.92 7.07 -14.69
CA HIS A 116 4.75 6.92 -13.49
C HIS A 116 3.97 6.33 -12.32
N ASP A 117 4.61 5.38 -11.63
CA ASP A 117 4.08 4.87 -10.37
C ASP A 117 4.59 5.75 -9.22
N ILE A 118 3.69 6.14 -8.33
CA ILE A 118 3.99 7.06 -7.24
C ILE A 118 3.86 6.35 -5.90
N PHE A 119 4.92 6.45 -5.10
CA PHE A 119 5.00 5.84 -3.77
C PHE A 119 5.21 6.92 -2.72
N VAL A 120 4.43 6.88 -1.64
CA VAL A 120 4.53 7.85 -0.54
C VAL A 120 4.94 7.16 0.75
N PHE A 121 6.12 7.51 1.23
CA PHE A 121 6.71 7.08 2.49
C PHE A 121 6.89 8.27 3.43
N ARG A 122 5.79 8.67 4.09
CA ARG A 122 5.78 9.87 4.95
C ARG A 122 6.26 11.09 4.17
N ASP A 123 7.42 11.65 4.49
CA ASP A 123 7.92 12.88 3.87
C ASP A 123 8.77 12.60 2.63
N ILE A 124 8.98 11.32 2.30
CA ILE A 124 9.66 10.87 1.08
C ILE A 124 8.61 10.45 0.05
N LEU A 125 8.70 11.04 -1.14
CA LEU A 125 7.91 10.69 -2.30
C LEU A 125 8.84 10.10 -3.36
N LEU A 126 8.51 8.92 -3.87
CA LEU A 126 9.21 8.31 -5.00
C LEU A 126 8.31 8.38 -6.22
N VAL A 127 8.86 8.87 -7.32
CA VAL A 127 8.23 8.83 -8.64
C VAL A 127 9.03 7.85 -9.46
N ALA A 128 8.49 6.63 -9.55
CA ALA A 128 9.08 5.53 -10.26
C ALA A 128 8.69 5.59 -11.75
N PRO A 129 9.52 5.05 -12.64
CA PRO A 129 9.13 4.91 -14.03
C PRO A 129 8.06 3.83 -14.14
N SER A 130 6.92 4.10 -14.80
CA SER A 130 5.91 3.04 -15.00
C SER A 130 6.17 2.24 -16.27
N THR A 131 6.79 2.80 -17.31
CA THR A 131 7.07 2.02 -18.55
C THR A 131 8.16 2.55 -19.49
N SER A 132 8.64 3.81 -19.36
CA SER A 132 9.91 4.39 -19.88
C SER A 132 9.83 5.90 -19.65
N PRO A 133 10.69 6.54 -18.83
CA PRO A 133 12.15 6.59 -18.91
C PRO A 133 12.88 5.97 -17.70
N ASN A 134 14.16 5.62 -17.82
CA ASN A 134 14.95 4.88 -16.82
C ASN A 134 15.41 5.76 -15.65
N MET A 135 14.52 6.57 -15.10
CA MET A 135 14.82 7.56 -14.08
C MET A 135 13.86 7.41 -12.91
N LEU A 136 14.42 7.22 -11.71
CA LEU A 136 13.72 7.28 -10.44
C LEU A 136 13.96 8.65 -9.81
N MET A 137 12.90 9.36 -9.47
CA MET A 137 13.02 10.60 -8.71
C MET A 137 12.66 10.34 -7.23
N ILE A 138 13.57 10.74 -6.35
CA ILE A 138 13.40 10.67 -4.90
C ILE A 138 13.24 12.11 -4.40
N VAL A 139 12.09 12.42 -3.80
CA VAL A 139 11.75 13.76 -3.32
C VAL A 139 11.60 13.74 -1.80
N ASP A 140 12.27 14.65 -1.12
CA ASP A 140 12.10 14.91 0.31
C ASP A 140 11.27 16.18 0.49
N ILE A 141 10.02 15.99 0.90
CA ILE A 141 9.02 17.02 1.10
C ILE A 141 9.41 17.94 2.26
N SER A 142 10.06 17.40 3.29
CA SER A 142 10.39 18.13 4.51
C SER A 142 11.54 19.11 4.31
N ALA A 143 12.53 18.72 3.50
CA ALA A 143 13.69 19.55 3.15
C ALA A 143 13.53 20.28 1.79
N ALA A 144 12.43 20.03 1.06
CA ALA A 144 12.16 20.59 -0.26
C ALA A 144 13.32 20.38 -1.24
N ARG A 145 13.85 19.16 -1.27
CA ARG A 145 14.94 18.73 -2.17
C ARG A 145 14.55 17.45 -2.91
N PHE A 146 15.27 17.16 -3.98
CA PHE A 146 15.10 15.92 -4.73
C PHE A 146 16.44 15.46 -5.30
N VAL A 147 16.45 14.23 -5.78
CA VAL A 147 17.54 13.62 -6.54
C VAL A 147 16.95 12.72 -7.60
N GLU A 148 17.59 12.69 -8.75
CA GLU A 148 17.26 11.78 -9.84
C GLU A 148 18.31 10.69 -9.91
N VAL A 149 17.86 9.45 -10.04
CA VAL A 149 18.70 8.26 -10.11
C VAL A 149 18.43 7.56 -11.42
N GLU A 150 19.48 7.35 -12.20
CA GLU A 150 19.42 6.54 -13.41
C GLU A 150 19.31 5.06 -13.03
N LEU A 151 18.27 4.43 -13.53
CA LEU A 151 17.99 3.00 -13.38
C LEU A 151 18.39 2.27 -14.68
N HIS A 152 18.29 0.94 -14.67
CA HIS A 152 18.50 0.15 -15.87
C HIS A 152 17.48 0.45 -16.97
N ASP A 153 17.91 0.20 -18.21
CA ASP A 153 17.03 0.25 -19.38
C ASP A 153 15.97 -0.87 -19.35
N ASP A 154 14.84 -0.64 -20.03
CA ASP A 154 13.78 -1.62 -20.26
C ASP A 154 13.14 -2.21 -18.99
N ILE A 155 12.82 -1.33 -18.03
CA ILE A 155 12.08 -1.69 -16.81
C ILE A 155 10.65 -2.09 -17.17
N HIS A 156 10.29 -3.34 -16.87
CA HIS A 156 8.93 -3.86 -17.06
C HIS A 156 8.04 -3.77 -15.84
N ASN A 157 8.63 -3.93 -14.64
CA ASN A 157 7.90 -3.91 -13.37
C ASN A 157 8.78 -3.25 -12.32
N PHE A 158 8.17 -2.48 -11.42
CA PHE A 158 8.85 -1.78 -10.34
C PHE A 158 8.04 -1.90 -9.05
N SER A 159 8.73 -2.15 -7.93
CA SER A 159 8.16 -2.05 -6.59
C SER A 159 9.20 -1.46 -5.66
N CYS A 160 8.76 -0.74 -4.65
CA CYS A 160 9.63 -0.26 -3.60
C CYS A 160 8.96 -0.27 -2.22
N GLN A 161 9.77 -0.23 -1.17
CA GLN A 161 9.32 -0.07 0.20
C GLN A 161 10.33 0.78 0.99
N MET A 162 9.87 1.45 2.03
CA MET A 162 10.77 2.00 3.06
C MET A 162 11.26 0.88 3.99
N ALA A 163 12.54 0.89 4.35
CA ALA A 163 13.08 -0.01 5.38
C ALA A 163 12.46 0.28 6.76
N ASP A 164 12.51 -0.70 7.67
CA ASP A 164 11.84 -0.63 8.98
C ASP A 164 12.32 0.54 9.88
N ASP A 165 13.55 1.00 9.66
CA ASP A 165 14.16 2.13 10.35
C ASP A 165 13.96 3.47 9.64
N ASN A 166 13.27 3.47 8.51
CA ASN A 166 13.04 4.63 7.65
C ASN A 166 14.34 5.37 7.28
N SER A 167 15.49 4.70 7.27
CA SER A 167 16.77 5.31 6.91
C SER A 167 17.13 5.10 5.44
N GLU A 168 16.50 4.10 4.83
CA GLU A 168 16.72 3.65 3.46
C GLU A 168 15.39 3.28 2.82
N PHE A 169 15.23 3.53 1.52
CA PHE A 169 14.20 2.83 0.76
C PHE A 169 14.86 1.78 -0.13
N VAL A 170 14.10 0.73 -0.37
CA VAL A 170 14.51 -0.43 -1.11
C VAL A 170 13.64 -0.51 -2.36
N ALA A 171 14.26 -0.66 -3.53
CA ALA A 171 13.59 -0.81 -4.81
C ALA A 171 13.96 -2.14 -5.47
N ALA A 172 13.01 -2.71 -6.19
CA ALA A 172 13.16 -3.94 -6.94
C ALA A 172 12.46 -3.76 -8.28
N MET A 173 13.13 -4.19 -9.34
CA MET A 173 12.62 -4.06 -10.69
C MET A 173 13.00 -5.25 -11.54
N THR A 174 12.19 -5.52 -12.56
CA THR A 174 12.54 -6.52 -13.56
C THR A 174 12.85 -5.87 -14.89
N CYS A 175 14.00 -6.17 -15.46
CA CYS A 175 14.39 -5.77 -16.82
C CYS A 175 14.48 -7.01 -17.70
N LYS A 176 14.29 -6.84 -19.01
CA LYS A 176 14.42 -7.92 -19.98
C LYS A 176 15.44 -7.53 -21.05
N ASP A 177 16.39 -8.42 -21.27
CA ASP A 177 17.39 -8.30 -22.32
C ASP A 177 17.40 -9.55 -23.22
N ASP A 178 18.47 -9.72 -24.01
CA ASP A 178 18.66 -10.87 -24.90
C ASP A 178 18.91 -12.18 -24.13
N ASP A 179 19.42 -12.11 -22.89
CA ASP A 179 19.80 -13.25 -22.06
C ASP A 179 18.65 -13.73 -21.15
N GLY A 180 17.66 -12.88 -20.89
CA GLY A 180 16.42 -13.27 -20.22
C GLY A 180 15.74 -12.14 -19.48
N VAL A 181 15.02 -12.51 -18.41
CA VAL A 181 14.46 -11.54 -17.47
C VAL A 181 15.32 -11.55 -16.22
N HIS A 182 15.73 -10.36 -15.79
CA HIS A 182 16.60 -10.15 -14.64
C HIS A 182 15.86 -9.38 -13.56
N LEU A 183 16.06 -9.77 -12.30
CA LEU A 183 15.64 -9.03 -11.12
C LEU A 183 16.81 -8.17 -10.65
N PHE A 184 16.57 -6.87 -10.54
CA PHE A 184 17.48 -5.90 -9.95
C PHE A 184 16.89 -5.40 -8.63
N TRP A 185 17.77 -5.13 -7.68
CA TRP A 185 17.43 -4.57 -6.39
C TRP A 185 18.45 -3.54 -5.96
N TYR A 186 17.95 -2.51 -5.29
CA TYR A 186 18.74 -1.40 -4.79
C TYR A 186 18.27 -0.99 -3.40
N SER A 187 19.22 -0.60 -2.56
CA SER A 187 18.97 0.21 -1.37
C SER A 187 19.56 1.60 -1.55
N TYR A 188 18.75 2.63 -1.28
CA TYR A 188 19.17 4.03 -1.33
C TYR A 188 18.95 4.71 0.01
N SER A 189 19.89 5.56 0.43
CA SER A 189 19.75 6.31 1.66
C SER A 189 18.74 7.45 1.51
N VAL A 190 17.89 7.62 2.51
CA VAL A 190 17.00 8.80 2.66
C VAL A 190 17.43 9.72 3.80
N LEU A 191 18.61 9.48 4.38
CA LEU A 191 19.19 10.33 5.42
C LEU A 191 19.86 11.57 4.84
N ASP A 192 19.83 12.68 5.60
CA ASP A 192 20.28 14.00 5.13
C ASP A 192 21.66 14.03 4.49
N SER A 193 22.64 13.35 5.09
CA SER A 193 24.05 13.42 4.66
C SER A 193 24.35 12.59 3.41
N ARG A 194 23.48 11.66 3.03
CA ARG A 194 23.68 10.68 1.95
C ARG A 194 22.43 10.55 1.06
N PHE A 195 21.59 11.57 1.05
CA PHE A 195 20.26 11.49 0.43
C PHE A 195 20.39 11.13 -1.06
N GLY A 196 19.81 9.99 -1.46
CA GLY A 196 19.88 9.46 -2.82
C GLY A 196 21.10 8.60 -3.13
N GLU A 197 22.04 8.43 -2.20
CA GLU A 197 23.20 7.56 -2.43
C GLU A 197 22.77 6.10 -2.44
N GLU A 198 23.20 5.37 -3.47
CA GLU A 198 23.11 3.90 -3.51
C GLU A 198 24.02 3.31 -2.43
N ILE A 199 23.44 2.46 -1.59
CA ILE A 199 24.13 1.80 -0.49
C ILE A 199 24.56 0.40 -0.91
N GLU A 200 23.63 -0.33 -1.51
CA GLU A 200 23.81 -1.70 -1.92
C GLU A 200 22.93 -1.97 -3.14
N SER A 201 23.43 -2.82 -4.02
CA SER A 201 22.66 -3.33 -5.15
C SER A 201 23.04 -4.78 -5.42
N PHE A 202 22.10 -5.52 -5.96
CA PHE A 202 22.36 -6.83 -6.54
C PHE A 202 21.45 -7.05 -7.74
N TRP A 203 21.85 -8.00 -8.58
CA TRP A 203 21.04 -8.45 -9.70
C TRP A 203 21.12 -9.96 -9.81
N MET A 204 20.08 -10.56 -10.39
CA MET A 204 20.04 -11.98 -10.64
C MET A 204 19.15 -12.34 -11.82
N GLY A 205 19.51 -13.38 -12.56
CA GLY A 205 18.61 -13.97 -13.57
C GLY A 205 17.42 -14.64 -12.91
N LEU A 206 16.21 -14.37 -13.41
CA LEU A 206 14.99 -15.10 -13.02
C LEU A 206 14.89 -16.42 -13.81
N PRO A 207 14.05 -17.37 -13.37
CA PRO A 207 13.82 -18.59 -14.14
C PRO A 207 13.40 -18.26 -15.58
N PRO A 208 13.99 -18.90 -16.61
CA PRO A 208 13.76 -18.54 -18.01
C PRO A 208 12.33 -18.83 -18.48
N THR A 209 11.57 -19.63 -17.74
CA THR A 209 10.14 -19.90 -18.01
C THR A 209 9.21 -18.85 -17.42
N LEU A 210 9.69 -17.99 -16.52
CA LEU A 210 8.87 -17.03 -15.81
C LEU A 210 8.54 -15.84 -16.72
N ASN A 211 7.27 -15.72 -17.11
CA ASN A 211 6.77 -14.55 -17.83
C ASN A 211 6.23 -13.52 -16.83
N VAL A 212 7.09 -12.61 -16.40
CA VAL A 212 6.81 -11.67 -15.30
C VAL A 212 5.61 -10.77 -15.63
N SER A 213 4.71 -10.67 -14.66
CA SER A 213 3.49 -9.86 -14.71
C SER A 213 3.41 -8.78 -13.62
N GLU A 214 4.03 -9.02 -12.46
CA GLU A 214 4.06 -8.08 -11.33
C GLU A 214 5.24 -8.40 -10.40
N ILE A 215 5.72 -7.38 -9.69
CA ILE A 215 6.70 -7.51 -8.61
C ILE A 215 6.20 -6.84 -7.33
N LEU A 216 6.56 -7.38 -6.18
CA LEU A 216 6.34 -6.77 -4.87
C LEU A 216 7.54 -6.98 -3.96
N ILE A 217 7.93 -5.95 -3.22
CA ILE A 217 8.78 -6.06 -2.03
C ILE A 217 7.92 -6.06 -0.76
N GLN A 218 8.20 -6.99 0.15
CA GLN A 218 7.63 -6.99 1.49
C GLN A 218 8.66 -7.49 2.52
N GLY A 219 9.15 -6.60 3.37
CA GLY A 219 10.20 -6.92 4.33
C GLY A 219 11.49 -7.33 3.60
N CYS A 220 12.09 -8.46 3.96
CA CYS A 220 13.25 -9.02 3.25
C CYS A 220 12.90 -9.82 1.98
N LEU A 221 11.60 -9.96 1.66
CA LEU A 221 11.14 -10.81 0.58
C LEU A 221 10.75 -10.00 -0.66
N ILE A 222 11.14 -10.51 -1.82
CA ILE A 222 10.69 -10.06 -3.14
C ILE A 222 9.86 -11.17 -3.76
N PHE A 223 8.68 -10.81 -4.21
CA PHE A 223 7.76 -11.68 -4.93
C PHE A 223 7.72 -11.26 -6.38
N VAL A 224 7.97 -12.19 -7.28
CA VAL A 224 7.87 -11.95 -8.73
C VAL A 224 6.80 -12.90 -9.28
N SER A 225 5.67 -12.36 -9.73
CA SER A 225 4.56 -13.15 -10.24
C SER A 225 4.68 -13.34 -11.74
N GLY A 226 4.60 -14.58 -12.21
CA GLY A 226 4.44 -14.93 -13.61
C GLY A 226 3.00 -15.25 -13.98
N VAL A 227 2.80 -15.83 -15.16
CA VAL A 227 1.47 -16.22 -15.63
C VAL A 227 0.92 -17.44 -14.89
N ALA A 228 1.73 -18.46 -14.60
CA ALA A 228 1.29 -19.70 -13.95
C ALA A 228 2.26 -20.17 -12.84
N ASP A 229 3.25 -19.35 -12.55
CA ASP A 229 4.39 -19.59 -11.68
C ASP A 229 4.76 -18.28 -10.99
N PHE A 230 5.54 -18.37 -9.91
CA PHE A 230 6.04 -17.20 -9.21
C PHE A 230 7.34 -17.53 -8.49
N VAL A 231 8.09 -16.49 -8.15
CA VAL A 231 9.33 -16.59 -7.38
C VAL A 231 9.17 -15.88 -6.05
N ILE A 232 9.74 -16.48 -5.00
CA ILE A 232 9.96 -15.86 -3.70
C ILE A 232 11.46 -15.76 -3.51
N PHE A 233 11.96 -14.58 -3.20
CA PHE A 233 13.38 -14.34 -2.99
C PHE A 233 13.61 -13.56 -1.70
N ASP A 234 14.48 -14.07 -0.83
CA ASP A 234 14.97 -13.38 0.36
C ASP A 234 16.34 -12.78 0.05
N PHE A 235 16.37 -11.46 -0.11
CA PHE A 235 17.61 -10.75 -0.45
C PHE A 235 18.60 -10.66 0.72
N THR A 236 18.13 -10.78 1.96
CA THR A 236 19.02 -10.73 3.13
C THR A 236 19.85 -12.01 3.24
N ASN A 237 19.23 -13.15 2.96
CA ASN A 237 19.88 -14.46 3.05
C ASN A 237 20.35 -15.01 1.69
N GLN A 238 20.06 -14.31 0.58
CA GLN A 238 20.29 -14.77 -0.79
C GLN A 238 19.71 -16.17 -1.06
N THR A 239 18.52 -16.42 -0.52
CA THR A 239 17.79 -17.67 -0.70
C THR A 239 16.53 -17.42 -1.51
N GLY A 240 16.03 -18.43 -2.21
CA GLY A 240 14.78 -18.25 -2.94
C GLY A 240 14.21 -19.54 -3.49
N LEU A 241 12.98 -19.45 -3.97
CA LEU A 241 12.20 -20.57 -4.43
C LEU A 241 11.41 -20.17 -5.66
N HIS A 242 11.49 -20.98 -6.72
CA HIS A 242 10.60 -20.90 -7.85
C HIS A 242 9.42 -21.85 -7.61
N VAL A 243 8.19 -21.35 -7.67
CA VAL A 243 6.97 -22.13 -7.42
C VAL A 243 6.17 -22.20 -8.70
N GLN A 244 5.98 -23.42 -9.21
CA GLN A 244 5.19 -23.67 -10.41
C GLN A 244 3.86 -24.29 -10.01
N ILE A 245 2.76 -23.71 -10.47
CA ILE A 245 1.41 -24.19 -10.17
C ILE A 245 0.93 -25.03 -11.34
N ASP A 246 0.72 -26.32 -11.11
CA ASP A 246 0.29 -27.24 -12.16
C ASP A 246 -1.21 -27.08 -12.47
N ASN A 247 -1.60 -27.38 -13.70
CA ASN A 247 -2.99 -27.39 -14.17
C ASN A 247 -3.75 -26.06 -13.99
N ILE A 248 -3.03 -24.93 -14.04
CA ILE A 248 -3.63 -23.59 -14.11
C ILE A 248 -3.30 -22.91 -15.44
N GLY A 249 -4.22 -22.07 -15.91
CA GLY A 249 -4.05 -21.27 -17.11
C GLY A 249 -3.46 -19.89 -16.80
N VAL A 250 -3.86 -19.30 -15.66
CA VAL A 250 -3.37 -17.98 -15.25
C VAL A 250 -3.53 -17.74 -13.75
N ILE A 251 -2.54 -17.10 -13.13
CA ILE A 251 -2.62 -16.42 -11.85
C ILE A 251 -3.29 -15.08 -12.10
N LEU A 252 -4.46 -14.89 -11.51
CA LEU A 252 -5.21 -13.64 -11.61
C LEU A 252 -4.71 -12.62 -10.61
N ARG A 253 -4.33 -13.09 -9.41
CA ARG A 253 -3.86 -12.24 -8.31
C ARG A 253 -3.08 -13.05 -7.29
N MET A 254 -2.05 -12.45 -6.72
CA MET A 254 -1.39 -12.93 -5.49
C MET A 254 -1.55 -11.88 -4.40
N SER A 255 -1.70 -12.27 -3.13
CA SER A 255 -1.69 -11.32 -2.01
C SER A 255 -1.06 -11.93 -0.77
N ILE A 256 -0.24 -11.15 -0.08
CA ILE A 256 0.41 -11.59 1.16
C ILE A 256 -0.60 -11.60 2.29
N HIS A 257 -0.68 -12.73 2.99
CA HIS A 257 -1.52 -12.85 4.17
C HIS A 257 -0.92 -12.01 5.32
N PRO A 258 -1.74 -11.31 6.14
CA PRO A 258 -1.29 -10.45 7.24
C PRO A 258 -0.31 -11.03 8.25
N THR A 259 -0.25 -12.36 8.37
CA THR A 259 0.68 -13.06 9.25
C THR A 259 2.07 -13.25 8.63
N TYR A 260 2.25 -12.86 7.36
CA TYR A 260 3.48 -12.96 6.58
C TYR A 260 4.04 -14.40 6.47
N ASP A 261 3.20 -15.40 6.70
CA ASP A 261 3.53 -16.82 6.61
C ASP A 261 2.78 -17.53 5.48
N GLN A 262 1.95 -16.81 4.72
CA GLN A 262 1.09 -17.37 3.67
C GLN A 262 0.90 -16.36 2.53
N LEU A 263 0.77 -16.90 1.31
CA LEU A 263 0.29 -16.22 0.11
C LEU A 263 -1.10 -16.72 -0.23
N MET A 264 -2.03 -15.82 -0.51
CA MET A 264 -3.31 -16.15 -1.11
C MET A 264 -3.21 -15.95 -2.61
N ILE A 265 -3.55 -16.98 -3.38
CA ILE A 265 -3.38 -17.00 -4.84
C ILE A 265 -4.75 -17.24 -5.48
N GLU A 266 -5.21 -16.26 -6.25
CA GLU A 266 -6.38 -16.34 -7.09
C GLU A 266 -5.95 -16.74 -8.51
N TYR A 267 -6.59 -17.75 -9.08
CA TYR A 267 -6.18 -18.34 -10.34
C TYR A 267 -7.36 -18.91 -11.14
N ARG A 268 -7.12 -19.23 -12.41
CA ARG A 268 -8.08 -19.88 -13.30
C ARG A 268 -7.43 -21.07 -14.00
N HIS A 269 -8.17 -22.18 -14.21
CA HIS A 269 -7.59 -23.39 -14.82
C HIS A 269 -7.36 -23.28 -16.33
N GLY A 270 -8.20 -22.53 -17.05
CA GLY A 270 -8.06 -22.43 -18.50
C GLY A 270 -8.92 -21.35 -19.14
N ARG A 271 -10.14 -21.70 -19.55
CA ARG A 271 -11.02 -20.80 -20.33
C ARG A 271 -11.44 -19.58 -19.51
N GLN A 272 -11.51 -18.40 -20.12
CA GLN A 272 -11.95 -17.15 -19.47
C GLN A 272 -13.30 -17.27 -18.73
N GLU A 273 -14.19 -18.15 -19.20
CA GLU A 273 -15.53 -18.36 -18.64
C GLU A 273 -15.54 -19.17 -17.33
N GLU A 274 -14.43 -19.83 -16.97
CA GLU A 274 -14.38 -20.59 -15.72
C GLU A 274 -14.31 -19.66 -14.50
N PRO A 275 -15.03 -20.01 -13.41
CA PRO A 275 -14.95 -19.24 -12.17
C PRO A 275 -13.51 -19.27 -11.66
N ALA A 276 -13.03 -18.11 -11.24
CA ALA A 276 -11.76 -17.99 -10.54
C ALA A 276 -11.77 -18.87 -9.28
N ARG A 277 -10.60 -19.28 -8.83
CA ARG A 277 -10.43 -20.11 -7.64
C ARG A 277 -9.37 -19.51 -6.73
N LEU A 278 -9.51 -19.75 -5.44
CA LEU A 278 -8.54 -19.32 -4.44
C LEU A 278 -7.82 -20.52 -3.84
N MET A 279 -6.51 -20.41 -3.70
CA MET A 279 -5.68 -21.30 -2.90
C MET A 279 -4.77 -20.51 -1.97
N VAL A 280 -4.24 -21.20 -0.95
CA VAL A 280 -3.30 -20.63 0.01
C VAL A 280 -2.00 -21.41 -0.09
N PHE A 281 -0.90 -20.69 -0.25
CA PHE A 281 0.45 -21.23 -0.29
C PHE A 281 1.21 -20.80 0.98
N PRO A 282 1.68 -21.72 1.84
CA PRO A 282 2.46 -21.36 3.00
C PRO A 282 3.86 -20.89 2.58
N LEU A 283 4.29 -19.74 3.10
CA LEU A 283 5.64 -19.23 2.90
C LEU A 283 6.62 -20.12 3.68
N PRO A 284 7.66 -20.68 3.02
CA PRO A 284 8.65 -21.49 3.71
C PRO A 284 9.39 -20.68 4.76
N SER A 285 9.62 -21.26 5.95
CA SER A 285 10.47 -20.64 6.98
C SER A 285 11.96 -20.65 6.61
N SER A 286 12.34 -21.41 5.58
CA SER A 286 13.68 -21.51 5.04
C SER A 286 13.59 -21.81 3.54
N MET A 287 14.38 -21.11 2.74
CA MET A 287 14.48 -21.32 1.29
C MET A 287 15.89 -21.80 0.93
N PRO A 288 16.06 -22.50 -0.21
CA PRO A 288 17.38 -22.94 -0.65
C PRO A 288 18.23 -21.74 -1.07
N GLU A 289 19.53 -21.85 -0.83
CA GLU A 289 20.54 -20.89 -1.28
C GLU A 289 20.61 -20.86 -2.80
N LEU A 290 20.66 -19.66 -3.38
CA LEU A 290 20.63 -19.51 -4.85
C LEU A 290 22.03 -19.57 -5.48
N SER A 291 23.07 -19.17 -4.74
CA SER A 291 24.45 -19.11 -5.26
C SER A 291 25.44 -19.77 -4.30
N PRO A 292 25.37 -21.10 -4.08
CA PRO A 292 26.24 -21.81 -3.14
C PRO A 292 27.73 -21.81 -3.53
N ASP A 293 28.07 -21.54 -4.81
CA ASP A 293 29.43 -21.66 -5.36
C ASP A 293 29.85 -20.48 -6.31
N GLU A 294 29.33 -19.26 -6.11
CA GLU A 294 29.60 -18.07 -6.98
C GLU A 294 29.25 -18.24 -8.48
N LEU A 295 28.36 -19.18 -8.80
CA LEU A 295 27.78 -19.39 -10.14
C LEU A 295 26.43 -18.67 -10.30
N ASP A 296 25.88 -18.71 -11.52
CA ASP A 296 24.52 -18.25 -11.84
C ASP A 296 23.49 -18.77 -10.83
N PRO A 297 22.45 -17.97 -10.50
CA PRO A 297 21.45 -18.33 -9.50
C PRO A 297 20.72 -19.62 -9.89
N ILE A 298 20.71 -20.60 -8.98
CA ILE A 298 20.03 -21.89 -9.18
C ILE A 298 18.66 -21.85 -8.50
N TRP A 299 17.62 -21.64 -9.28
CA TRP A 299 16.25 -21.69 -8.80
C TRP A 299 15.76 -23.12 -8.58
N GLN A 300 15.64 -23.53 -7.32
CA GLN A 300 14.94 -24.76 -7.00
C GLN A 300 13.45 -24.59 -7.29
N THR A 301 12.92 -25.48 -8.14
CA THR A 301 11.49 -25.46 -8.51
C THR A 301 10.67 -26.34 -7.55
N CYS A 302 9.65 -25.75 -6.94
CA CYS A 302 8.62 -26.42 -6.16
C CYS A 302 7.34 -26.52 -7.01
N LEU A 303 6.98 -27.73 -7.40
CA LEU A 303 5.73 -27.98 -8.11
C LEU A 303 4.58 -28.12 -7.12
N ILE A 304 3.55 -27.30 -7.26
CA ILE A 304 2.33 -27.39 -6.44
C ILE A 304 1.11 -27.68 -7.31
N ASN A 305 0.23 -28.54 -6.79
CA ASN A 305 -1.07 -28.78 -7.39
C ASN A 305 -2.13 -27.97 -6.65
N PRO A 306 -3.01 -27.26 -7.35
CA PRO A 306 -4.14 -26.61 -6.71
C PRO A 306 -5.00 -27.65 -5.97
N PRO A 307 -5.50 -27.33 -4.76
CA PRO A 307 -6.28 -28.30 -3.97
C PRO A 307 -7.60 -28.64 -4.68
N GLU A 308 -8.02 -29.91 -4.62
CA GLU A 308 -9.26 -30.39 -5.26
C GLU A 308 -10.51 -29.62 -4.78
N ASN A 309 -10.48 -29.14 -3.54
CA ASN A 309 -11.50 -28.33 -2.89
C ASN A 309 -11.19 -26.82 -2.89
N ALA A 310 -10.38 -26.33 -3.84
CA ALA A 310 -10.12 -24.90 -4.00
C ALA A 310 -11.44 -24.11 -4.05
N LEU A 311 -11.49 -23.03 -3.29
CA LEU A 311 -12.69 -22.22 -3.17
C LEU A 311 -13.03 -21.62 -4.54
N ARG A 312 -14.21 -21.95 -5.07
CA ARG A 312 -14.70 -21.36 -6.31
C ARG A 312 -15.28 -19.98 -6.05
N LEU A 313 -14.78 -19.00 -6.78
CA LEU A 313 -15.26 -17.62 -6.79
C LEU A 313 -16.42 -17.53 -7.80
N VAL A 314 -17.65 -17.68 -7.32
CA VAL A 314 -18.87 -17.50 -8.12
C VAL A 314 -19.38 -16.06 -7.93
N PRO A 315 -19.44 -15.22 -8.98
CA PRO A 315 -20.01 -13.88 -8.87
C PRO A 315 -21.44 -13.96 -8.35
N THR A 316 -21.85 -13.07 -7.45
CA THR A 316 -23.27 -12.97 -7.07
C THR A 316 -23.99 -12.22 -8.18
N PRO A 317 -24.90 -12.83 -8.95
CA PRO A 317 -25.58 -12.13 -10.02
C PRO A 317 -26.48 -11.05 -9.41
N HIS A 318 -26.32 -9.81 -9.88
CA HIS A 318 -27.26 -8.74 -9.57
C HIS A 318 -28.60 -9.07 -10.27
N PRO A 319 -29.75 -9.04 -9.58
CA PRO A 319 -31.03 -9.46 -10.15
C PRO A 319 -31.50 -8.66 -11.38
N ASN A 320 -30.86 -7.52 -11.68
CA ASN A 320 -31.14 -6.67 -12.84
C ASN A 320 -29.96 -6.56 -13.82
N SER A 321 -28.86 -7.29 -13.60
CA SER A 321 -27.75 -7.32 -14.54
C SER A 321 -28.15 -8.25 -15.68
N GLU A 322 -28.32 -7.72 -16.89
CA GLU A 322 -28.06 -8.52 -18.08
C GLU A 322 -26.69 -9.18 -17.87
N ALA A 323 -26.59 -10.49 -18.14
CA ALA A 323 -25.41 -11.27 -17.84
C ALA A 323 -24.17 -10.45 -18.20
N PRO A 324 -23.22 -10.22 -17.26
CA PRO A 324 -22.04 -9.48 -17.61
C PRO A 324 -21.40 -10.28 -18.73
N GLU A 325 -21.46 -9.75 -19.96
CA GLU A 325 -20.38 -9.97 -20.90
C GLU A 325 -19.18 -9.50 -20.09
N ILE A 326 -18.43 -10.44 -19.53
CA ILE A 326 -17.09 -10.21 -19.02
C ILE A 326 -16.31 -9.85 -20.29
N ALA A 327 -16.52 -8.62 -20.73
CA ALA A 327 -15.97 -8.03 -21.92
C ALA A 327 -14.48 -8.18 -21.76
N SER A 328 -13.89 -9.07 -22.56
CA SER A 328 -12.48 -9.13 -22.92
C SER A 328 -11.60 -8.23 -22.04
N LEU A 329 -11.35 -8.69 -20.81
CA LEU A 329 -10.57 -7.93 -19.82
C LEU A 329 -9.14 -7.82 -20.35
N GLY A 330 -8.84 -6.67 -20.96
CA GLY A 330 -7.48 -6.17 -21.03
C GLY A 330 -6.92 -6.13 -19.61
N LYS A 331 -5.74 -6.74 -19.44
CA LYS A 331 -4.89 -6.70 -18.23
C LYS A 331 -5.67 -6.73 -16.91
N LEU A 332 -6.09 -7.93 -16.47
CA LEU A 332 -6.38 -8.15 -15.06
C LEU A 332 -5.09 -7.86 -14.27
N ILE A 333 -5.14 -6.87 -13.40
CA ILE A 333 -4.01 -6.41 -12.58
C ILE A 333 -3.84 -7.43 -11.43
N VAL A 334 -2.73 -8.16 -11.46
CA VAL A 334 -2.23 -8.90 -10.27
C VAL A 334 -1.95 -7.84 -9.20
N SER A 335 -2.28 -8.10 -7.92
CA SER A 335 -2.14 -7.10 -6.85
C SER A 335 -1.79 -7.73 -5.52
N PHE A 336 -0.52 -7.56 -5.12
CA PHE A 336 0.10 -8.11 -3.91
C PHE A 336 -0.31 -7.51 -2.54
N ARG A 337 -1.25 -6.56 -2.50
CA ARG A 337 -1.49 -5.70 -1.33
C ARG A 337 -1.77 -6.46 0.00
N PRO A 338 -1.07 -6.13 1.10
CA PRO A 338 -1.24 -6.76 2.40
C PRO A 338 -2.58 -6.41 3.05
N ARG A 339 -3.17 -7.38 3.78
CA ARG A 339 -4.42 -7.22 4.54
C ARG A 339 -4.13 -7.15 6.04
N LYS A 340 -5.09 -6.73 6.87
CA LYS A 340 -4.94 -6.74 8.34
C LYS A 340 -5.29 -8.07 8.94
N ARG A 341 -4.68 -8.42 10.08
CA ARG A 341 -5.01 -9.65 10.84
C ARG A 341 -6.48 -9.75 11.28
N ALA A 342 -7.13 -8.63 11.61
CA ALA A 342 -8.56 -8.58 11.96
C ALA A 342 -9.49 -8.48 10.73
N GLY A 343 -8.92 -8.33 9.53
CA GLY A 343 -9.62 -8.23 8.24
C GLY A 343 -9.06 -9.22 7.20
N ALA A 344 -8.36 -10.26 7.65
CA ALA A 344 -7.79 -11.33 6.82
C ALA A 344 -8.88 -12.18 6.14
N GLU A 345 -10.13 -11.83 6.40
CA GLU A 345 -11.33 -12.54 5.98
C GLU A 345 -11.98 -11.93 4.72
N VAL A 346 -11.43 -10.84 4.16
CA VAL A 346 -12.08 -10.06 3.09
C VAL A 346 -11.20 -9.93 1.85
N LEU A 347 -11.77 -10.28 0.69
CA LEU A 347 -11.27 -9.98 -0.65
C LEU A 347 -12.00 -8.72 -1.14
N GLN A 348 -11.24 -7.65 -1.42
CA GLN A 348 -11.78 -6.45 -2.07
C GLN A 348 -11.51 -6.54 -3.57
N ILE A 349 -12.58 -6.46 -4.37
CA ILE A 349 -12.52 -6.35 -5.83
C ILE A 349 -13.46 -5.23 -6.22
N PHE A 350 -12.92 -4.12 -6.73
CA PHE A 350 -13.71 -3.06 -7.33
C PHE A 350 -13.95 -3.41 -8.78
N GLN A 351 -15.20 -3.65 -9.16
CA GLN A 351 -15.57 -3.72 -10.57
C GLN A 351 -15.98 -2.33 -11.03
N PHE A 352 -15.22 -1.77 -11.97
CA PHE A 352 -15.56 -0.53 -12.66
C PHE A 352 -16.29 -0.86 -13.95
N ARG A 353 -17.45 -0.24 -14.17
CA ARG A 353 -18.15 -0.25 -15.46
C ARG A 353 -18.49 1.18 -15.80
N ASP A 354 -18.10 1.64 -16.98
CA ASP A 354 -18.35 3.00 -17.45
C ASP A 354 -17.90 4.08 -16.44
N ASN A 355 -16.75 3.86 -15.78
CA ASN A 355 -16.19 4.69 -14.71
C ASN A 355 -17.03 4.75 -13.41
N GLU A 356 -18.02 3.89 -13.23
CA GLU A 356 -18.77 3.74 -11.99
C GLU A 356 -18.34 2.47 -11.23
N ILE A 357 -18.22 2.56 -9.90
CA ILE A 357 -17.95 1.40 -9.03
C ILE A 357 -19.26 0.60 -8.90
N GLU A 358 -19.45 -0.38 -9.76
CA GLU A 358 -20.70 -1.15 -9.84
C GLU A 358 -20.83 -2.20 -8.72
N SER A 359 -19.73 -2.77 -8.22
CA SER A 359 -19.81 -3.72 -7.09
C SER A 359 -18.48 -4.02 -6.41
N LEU A 360 -18.58 -4.43 -5.14
CA LEU A 360 -17.56 -5.21 -4.44
C LEU A 360 -17.96 -6.69 -4.50
N LEU A 361 -17.11 -7.55 -5.07
CA LEU A 361 -17.36 -9.00 -5.01
C LEU A 361 -17.12 -9.50 -3.58
N VAL A 362 -18.18 -10.07 -2.98
CA VAL A 362 -18.19 -10.54 -1.58
C VAL A 362 -18.42 -12.05 -1.56
N PHE A 363 -17.49 -12.78 -0.94
CA PHE A 363 -17.60 -14.25 -0.80
C PHE A 363 -17.83 -14.68 0.64
N PRO A 364 -18.90 -15.43 0.95
CA PRO A 364 -19.09 -16.01 2.28
C PRO A 364 -18.14 -17.21 2.53
N LYS A 365 -17.60 -17.28 3.76
CA LYS A 365 -16.87 -18.42 4.38
C LYS A 365 -15.43 -18.72 3.91
N VAL A 366 -14.50 -17.77 4.12
CA VAL A 366 -13.09 -18.14 4.43
C VAL A 366 -12.70 -17.80 5.88
N TRP A 367 -13.54 -17.05 6.60
CA TRP A 367 -14.15 -17.42 7.90
C TRP A 367 -14.86 -16.24 8.64
N LEU A 368 -15.07 -15.08 8.00
CA LEU A 368 -16.30 -14.25 8.12
C LEU A 368 -16.22 -13.09 7.10
N SER A 369 -17.19 -13.03 6.18
CA SER A 369 -17.18 -12.05 5.09
C SER A 369 -17.95 -10.79 5.51
N ALA A 370 -17.26 -9.65 5.59
CA ALA A 370 -17.90 -8.36 5.72
C ALA A 370 -18.16 -7.77 4.32
N ARG A 371 -19.42 -7.42 4.03
CA ARG A 371 -19.73 -6.58 2.86
C ARG A 371 -19.20 -5.18 3.15
N ALA A 372 -18.43 -4.60 2.22
CA ALA A 372 -18.14 -3.18 2.36
C ALA A 372 -19.44 -2.41 2.29
N GLN A 373 -19.66 -1.54 3.28
CA GLN A 373 -20.85 -0.72 3.36
C GLN A 373 -20.44 0.71 3.05
N ILE A 374 -20.95 1.25 1.95
CA ILE A 374 -20.81 2.67 1.68
C ILE A 374 -21.74 3.41 2.65
N GLN A 375 -21.16 4.22 3.55
CA GLN A 375 -21.92 4.97 4.56
C GLN A 375 -22.47 6.30 4.03
N SER A 376 -21.86 6.87 2.98
CA SER A 376 -22.27 8.12 2.35
C SER A 376 -22.84 7.86 0.95
N ALA A 377 -23.82 8.65 0.51
CA ALA A 377 -24.28 8.60 -0.87
C ALA A 377 -23.11 8.85 -1.84
N THR A 378 -23.02 8.05 -2.90
CA THR A 378 -22.07 8.30 -4.00
C THR A 378 -22.40 9.65 -4.64
N PRO A 379 -21.41 10.54 -4.84
CA PRO A 379 -21.62 11.79 -5.57
C PRO A 379 -22.16 11.51 -6.98
N PRO A 380 -23.17 12.25 -7.45
CA PRO A 380 -23.76 12.01 -8.78
C PRO A 380 -22.80 12.43 -9.90
N GLY A 381 -22.67 11.56 -10.92
CA GLY A 381 -21.94 11.87 -12.16
C GLY A 381 -20.42 11.95 -12.04
N LEU A 382 -19.84 11.35 -10.99
CA LEU A 382 -18.40 11.38 -10.73
C LEU A 382 -17.60 10.71 -11.86
N GLU A 383 -16.60 11.41 -12.39
CA GLU A 383 -15.59 10.83 -13.28
C GLU A 383 -14.40 10.37 -12.43
N ILE A 384 -14.02 9.10 -12.54
CA ILE A 384 -12.84 8.57 -11.84
C ILE A 384 -11.60 9.03 -12.60
N VAL A 385 -10.85 9.93 -11.98
CA VAL A 385 -9.67 10.55 -12.58
C VAL A 385 -8.43 9.72 -12.30
N ASP A 386 -8.39 9.07 -11.15
CA ASP A 386 -7.29 8.18 -10.79
C ASP A 386 -7.82 6.94 -10.06
N HIS A 387 -7.51 5.78 -10.64
CA HIS A 387 -7.82 4.45 -10.10
C HIS A 387 -6.57 3.78 -9.50
N ARG A 388 -5.38 4.33 -9.77
CA ARG A 388 -4.11 3.93 -9.18
C ARG A 388 -3.95 4.72 -7.89
N GLY A 389 -4.65 4.30 -6.84
CA GLY A 389 -4.38 4.84 -5.52
C GLY A 389 -2.86 4.80 -5.25
N ILE A 390 -2.29 5.92 -4.80
CA ILE A 390 -0.86 5.99 -4.43
C ILE A 390 -0.50 4.75 -3.63
N HIS A 391 0.60 4.10 -3.98
CA HIS A 391 1.16 3.02 -3.18
C HIS A 391 1.66 3.62 -1.86
N GLN A 392 0.81 3.53 -0.84
CA GLN A 392 1.04 4.16 0.46
C GLN A 392 1.71 3.20 1.43
N TRP A 393 2.54 3.78 2.28
CA TRP A 393 3.02 3.12 3.47
C TRP A 393 1.90 2.97 4.52
N GLY A 394 1.75 1.78 5.10
CA GLY A 394 0.96 1.56 6.32
C GLY A 394 -0.41 0.91 6.16
N ARG A 395 -1.36 1.36 7.00
CA ARG A 395 -2.55 0.61 7.44
C ARG A 395 -3.67 0.46 6.38
N TYR A 396 -3.67 1.15 5.25
CA TYR A 396 -4.85 1.21 4.38
C TYR A 396 -4.52 0.80 2.94
N SER A 397 -5.50 0.21 2.27
CA SER A 397 -5.30 -0.49 1.00
C SER A 397 -5.40 0.39 -0.23
N ASP A 398 -6.28 1.41 -0.21
CA ASP A 398 -6.73 2.11 -1.41
C ASP A 398 -7.37 3.48 -1.15
N ALA A 399 -7.16 4.41 -2.09
CA ALA A 399 -7.93 5.63 -2.24
C ALA A 399 -8.29 5.78 -3.72
N ILE A 400 -9.59 5.91 -4.02
CA ILE A 400 -10.07 6.19 -5.38
C ILE A 400 -10.44 7.66 -5.45
N ILE A 401 -9.93 8.36 -6.46
CA ILE A 401 -10.15 9.80 -6.59
C ILE A 401 -11.01 10.05 -7.81
N GLY A 402 -12.12 10.72 -7.58
CA GLY A 402 -13.00 11.18 -8.63
C GLY A 402 -13.19 12.69 -8.60
N ARG A 403 -13.59 13.20 -9.75
CA ARG A 403 -13.89 14.60 -9.98
C ARG A 403 -15.32 14.72 -10.48
N ALA A 404 -15.97 15.82 -10.10
CA ALA A 404 -17.27 16.14 -10.67
C ALA A 404 -17.10 16.71 -12.10
N PRO A 405 -18.04 16.42 -13.02
CA PRO A 405 -17.96 16.81 -14.43
C PRO A 405 -18.18 18.32 -14.62
N ASP A 406 -18.60 19.02 -13.57
CA ASP A 406 -18.71 20.48 -13.53
C ASP A 406 -17.35 21.17 -13.33
N TYR A 407 -16.26 20.41 -13.21
CA TYR A 407 -14.90 20.90 -12.93
C TYR A 407 -14.82 21.77 -11.66
N SER A 408 -15.76 21.62 -10.72
CA SER A 408 -15.77 22.39 -9.47
C SER A 408 -14.47 22.23 -8.66
N ASP A 409 -14.23 23.15 -7.71
CA ASP A 409 -13.05 23.22 -6.83
C ASP A 409 -12.93 22.02 -5.87
N ASN A 410 -13.70 20.95 -6.12
CA ASN A 410 -13.85 19.82 -5.24
C ASN A 410 -13.37 18.54 -5.91
N LEU A 411 -12.54 17.80 -5.18
CA LEU A 411 -12.23 16.41 -5.46
C LEU A 411 -12.97 15.52 -4.47
N TYR A 412 -13.28 14.30 -4.89
CA TYR A 412 -13.92 13.31 -4.03
C TYR A 412 -13.00 12.13 -3.89
N VAL A 413 -12.74 11.72 -2.65
CA VAL A 413 -11.90 10.57 -2.34
C VAL A 413 -12.75 9.52 -1.66
N LEU A 414 -12.83 8.32 -2.24
CA LEU A 414 -13.42 7.16 -1.59
C LEU A 414 -12.37 6.55 -0.67
N LEU A 415 -12.60 6.66 0.64
CA LEU A 415 -11.76 6.04 1.65
C LEU A 415 -12.38 4.71 2.10
N THR A 416 -11.53 3.71 2.31
CA THR A 416 -11.95 2.41 2.84
C THR A 416 -11.28 2.15 4.19
N ASP A 417 -12.06 2.08 5.28
CA ASP A 417 -11.55 1.83 6.63
C ASP A 417 -11.33 0.33 6.91
N LYS A 418 -10.69 -0.02 8.05
CA LYS A 418 -10.34 -1.41 8.37
C LYS A 418 -11.54 -2.33 8.56
N ASP A 419 -12.69 -1.77 8.94
CA ASP A 419 -13.95 -2.49 9.13
C ASP A 419 -14.71 -2.65 7.82
N PHE A 420 -14.09 -2.27 6.69
CA PHE A 420 -14.68 -2.31 5.35
C PHE A 420 -15.80 -1.29 5.16
N THR A 421 -15.95 -0.34 6.07
CA THR A 421 -16.74 0.86 5.80
C THR A 421 -16.07 1.66 4.70
N MET A 422 -16.85 2.07 3.70
CA MET A 422 -16.41 3.01 2.68
C MET A 422 -17.16 4.33 2.86
N HIS A 423 -16.47 5.45 2.69
CA HIS A 423 -17.11 6.75 2.71
C HIS A 423 -16.39 7.71 1.76
N TRP A 424 -17.20 8.54 1.13
CA TRP A 424 -16.74 9.58 0.23
C TRP A 424 -16.43 10.83 1.05
N VAL A 425 -15.22 11.33 0.87
CA VAL A 425 -14.75 12.59 1.42
C VAL A 425 -14.67 13.60 0.30
N ARG A 426 -15.39 14.72 0.46
CA ARG A 426 -15.25 15.87 -0.43
C ARG A 426 -14.08 16.73 0.06
N LEU A 427 -13.10 16.97 -0.79
CA LEU A 427 -11.93 17.82 -0.56
C LEU A 427 -12.09 19.11 -1.34
N ASN A 428 -11.87 20.27 -0.71
CA ASN A 428 -11.81 21.55 -1.39
C ASN A 428 -10.36 21.89 -1.75
N LEU A 429 -10.07 22.20 -3.01
CA LEU A 429 -8.73 22.54 -3.47
C LEU A 429 -8.26 23.93 -3.00
N GLY A 430 -9.18 24.76 -2.50
CA GLY A 430 -8.91 26.11 -2.01
C GLY A 430 -8.33 27.01 -3.11
N ASN A 431 -7.49 27.96 -2.71
CA ASN A 431 -6.82 28.89 -3.63
C ASN A 431 -5.79 28.22 -4.56
N ALA A 432 -5.49 26.92 -4.39
CA ALA A 432 -4.66 26.20 -5.36
C ALA A 432 -5.29 26.28 -6.76
N GLU A 433 -6.61 26.43 -6.84
CA GLU A 433 -7.36 26.58 -8.09
C GLU A 433 -6.99 27.83 -8.90
N SER A 434 -6.65 28.94 -8.26
CA SER A 434 -6.18 30.14 -8.97
C SER A 434 -4.86 29.90 -9.71
N ALA A 435 -4.09 28.87 -9.31
CA ALA A 435 -2.93 28.36 -10.04
C ALA A 435 -3.29 27.21 -11.01
N MET A 436 -4.46 26.57 -10.85
CA MET A 436 -4.99 25.47 -11.67
C MET A 436 -5.79 25.92 -12.91
N GLN A 437 -5.70 27.18 -13.32
CA GLN A 437 -6.04 27.56 -14.71
C GLN A 437 -5.08 26.92 -15.74
N VAL A 438 -4.01 26.28 -15.25
CA VAL A 438 -3.05 25.46 -15.99
C VAL A 438 -3.43 23.97 -15.82
N GLU A 439 -3.22 23.17 -16.86
CA GLU A 439 -3.28 21.70 -16.77
C GLU A 439 -2.51 21.21 -15.54
N TYR A 440 -3.20 20.53 -14.63
CA TYR A 440 -2.61 19.92 -13.45
C TYR A 440 -2.76 18.40 -13.52
N SER A 441 -1.81 17.71 -12.91
CA SER A 441 -1.78 16.26 -12.82
C SER A 441 -2.05 15.85 -11.38
N LEU A 442 -3.07 15.05 -11.15
CA LEU A 442 -3.30 14.42 -9.86
C LEU A 442 -2.28 13.30 -9.66
N TRP A 443 -1.47 13.39 -8.61
CA TRP A 443 -0.52 12.34 -8.25
C TRP A 443 -1.06 11.42 -7.16
N GLY A 444 -2.07 11.90 -6.43
CA GLY A 444 -2.96 11.11 -5.60
C GLY A 444 -3.07 11.61 -4.16
N PHE A 445 -3.54 10.77 -3.25
CA PHE A 445 -3.85 11.15 -1.86
C PHE A 445 -3.15 10.22 -0.88
N ASP A 446 -2.55 10.73 0.20
CA ASP A 446 -2.04 9.99 1.36
C ASP A 446 -3.01 10.16 2.54
N HIS A 447 -3.80 9.13 2.82
CA HIS A 447 -4.76 9.15 3.92
C HIS A 447 -4.08 9.15 5.31
N SER A 448 -2.83 8.68 5.43
CA SER A 448 -2.16 8.49 6.72
C SER A 448 -1.86 9.82 7.40
N LEU A 449 -1.59 10.83 6.58
CA LEU A 449 -1.36 12.22 6.97
C LEU A 449 -2.38 13.20 6.38
N GLY A 450 -3.34 12.72 5.57
CA GLY A 450 -4.40 13.54 4.97
C GLY A 450 -3.87 14.51 3.91
N ARG A 451 -2.95 14.06 3.06
CA ARG A 451 -2.25 14.92 2.09
C ARG A 451 -2.67 14.60 0.66
N LEU A 452 -3.01 15.62 -0.12
CA LEU A 452 -3.23 15.50 -1.56
C LEU A 452 -1.98 15.98 -2.29
N PHE A 453 -1.53 15.20 -3.27
CA PHE A 453 -0.39 15.52 -4.12
C PHE A 453 -0.89 15.89 -5.51
N LEU A 454 -0.52 17.09 -5.92
CA LEU A 454 -0.87 17.65 -7.22
C LEU A 454 0.38 18.19 -7.87
N ARG A 455 0.54 17.95 -9.16
CA ARG A 455 1.55 18.64 -9.95
C ARG A 455 0.91 19.75 -10.77
N ILE A 456 1.51 20.93 -10.68
CA ILE A 456 1.12 22.13 -11.43
C ILE A 456 2.36 22.63 -12.14
N GLY A 457 2.46 22.42 -13.45
CA GLY A 457 3.67 22.72 -14.22
C GLY A 457 4.91 21.98 -13.70
N ASP A 458 5.92 22.74 -13.29
CA ASP A 458 7.18 22.26 -12.71
C ASP A 458 7.15 22.25 -11.17
N GLN A 459 5.97 22.16 -10.55
CA GLN A 459 5.84 22.21 -9.10
C GLN A 459 4.99 21.06 -8.57
N LEU A 460 5.45 20.45 -7.49
CA LEU A 460 4.66 19.56 -6.63
C LEU A 460 3.99 20.39 -5.54
N CYS A 461 2.67 20.43 -5.58
CA CYS A 461 1.81 21.03 -4.57
C CYS A 461 1.27 19.93 -3.63
N VAL A 462 1.69 19.98 -2.37
CA VAL A 462 1.23 19.12 -1.28
C VAL A 462 0.20 19.89 -0.46
N ILE A 463 -1.05 19.43 -0.46
CA ILE A 463 -2.16 20.04 0.28
C ILE A 463 -2.48 19.17 1.50
N ASP A 464 -2.17 19.68 2.69
CA ASP A 464 -2.49 19.04 3.97
C ASP A 464 -3.93 19.40 4.37
N TYR A 465 -4.78 18.40 4.58
CA TYR A 465 -6.20 18.59 4.92
C TYR A 465 -6.47 18.65 6.40
#